data_AF-A0A101JYS0-F1
#
_entry.id   AF-A0A101JYS0-F1
#
_cell.length_a   1.000
_cell.length_b   1.000
_cell.length_c   1.000
_cell.angle_alpha   90.00
_cell.angle_beta   90.00
_cell.angle_gamma   90.00
#
_symmetry.space_group_name_H-M   'P 1'
#
loop_
_entity.id
_entity.type
_entity.pdbx_description
1 polymer ?
#
loop_
_entity_poly.entity_id
_entity_poly.type
_entity_poly.pdbx_seq_one_letter_code
_entity_poly.pdbx_strand_id
1 'polypeptide(L)'
;MLAILDRAAIHRARNAFHTARHRLRYRLERYGRALRYARSAMTADDAHQFIYEAEYRAGHYSLAAFTVAEVMDAAAERWGNVPGMQRWAVDAAARVSGKWNDDTSELPGAACEWALQIMQEYAAADGVQLVEQDEDDEGEEA
;
A
#
# COMPACT_ATOMS: atom_id res chain seq x y z
N MET A 1 -1.86 5.30 56.32
CA MET A 1 -2.90 5.44 55.28
C MET A 1 -2.72 6.65 54.35
N LEU A 2 -1.80 7.60 54.63
CA LEU A 2 -1.53 8.78 53.77
C LEU A 2 -0.57 8.52 52.59
N ALA A 3 0.36 7.57 52.70
CA ALA A 3 1.36 7.27 51.65
C ALA A 3 0.79 6.59 50.39
N ILE A 4 -0.40 5.97 50.47
CA ILE A 4 -1.02 5.24 49.35
C ILE A 4 -1.72 6.23 48.39
N LEU A 5 -2.30 7.31 48.93
CA LEU A 5 -2.98 8.35 48.16
C LEU A 5 -2.00 9.13 47.28
N ASP A 6 -0.78 9.37 47.78
CA ASP A 6 0.29 10.03 47.05
C ASP A 6 0.81 9.17 45.89
N ARG A 7 1.01 7.87 46.13
CA ARG A 7 1.42 6.93 45.08
C ARG A 7 0.38 6.84 43.95
N ALA A 8 -0.92 6.80 44.29
CA ALA A 8 -1.99 6.79 43.30
C ALA A 8 -2.12 8.12 42.53
N ALA A 9 -1.84 9.26 43.17
CA ALA A 9 -1.78 10.57 42.51
C ALA A 9 -0.59 10.66 41.55
N ILE A 10 0.60 10.19 41.97
CA ILE A 10 1.81 10.13 41.14
C ILE A 10 1.60 9.19 39.95
N HIS A 11 1.00 8.01 40.13
CA HIS A 11 0.69 7.10 39.03
C HIS A 11 -0.30 7.72 38.03
N ARG A 12 -1.34 8.42 38.50
CA ARG A 12 -2.30 9.13 37.63
C ARG A 12 -1.63 10.28 36.88
N ALA A 13 -0.79 11.07 37.54
CA ALA A 13 -0.03 12.16 36.91
C ALA A 13 0.95 11.61 35.86
N ARG A 14 1.65 10.50 36.16
CA ARG A 14 2.55 9.84 35.23
C ARG A 14 1.79 9.30 34.01
N ASN A 15 0.65 8.64 34.23
CA ASN A 15 -0.20 8.15 33.14
C ASN A 15 -0.74 9.30 32.28
N ALA A 16 -1.25 10.36 32.90
CA ALA A 16 -1.72 11.55 32.20
C ALA A 16 -0.60 12.21 31.37
N PHE A 17 0.61 12.28 31.92
CA PHE A 17 1.78 12.78 31.21
C PHE A 17 2.16 11.88 30.03
N HIS A 18 2.20 10.56 30.20
CA HIS A 18 2.45 9.62 29.10
C HIS A 18 1.39 9.75 28.01
N THR A 19 0.10 9.82 28.38
CA THR A 19 -1.00 10.03 27.43
C THR A 19 -0.88 11.36 26.70
N ALA A 20 -0.59 12.45 27.41
CA ALA A 20 -0.41 13.78 26.82
C ALA A 20 0.79 13.81 25.87
N ARG A 21 1.93 13.27 26.29
CA ARG A 21 3.13 13.12 25.45
C ARG A 21 2.84 12.30 24.20
N HIS A 22 2.13 11.18 24.35
CA HIS A 22 1.75 10.33 23.22
C HIS A 22 0.84 11.09 22.23
N ARG A 23 -0.18 11.79 22.73
CA ARG A 23 -1.08 12.62 21.92
C ARG A 23 -0.34 13.74 21.20
N LEU A 24 0.60 14.40 21.89
CA LEU A 24 1.40 15.47 21.30
C LEU A 24 2.31 14.91 20.19
N ARG A 25 3.02 13.81 20.45
CA ARG A 25 3.85 13.15 19.44
C ARG A 25 3.01 12.77 18.21
N TYR A 26 1.87 12.13 18.42
CA TYR A 26 0.96 11.75 17.35
C TYR A 26 0.48 12.97 16.53
N ARG A 27 0.15 14.10 17.19
CA ARG A 27 -0.19 15.34 16.49
C ARG A 27 0.98 15.89 15.67
N LEU A 28 2.18 15.91 16.23
CA LEU A 28 3.38 16.38 15.53
C LEU A 28 3.70 15.52 14.32
N GLU A 29 3.61 14.19 14.45
CA GLU A 29 3.79 13.25 13.33
C GLU A 29 2.76 13.52 12.22
N ARG A 30 1.49 13.73 12.58
CA ARG A 30 0.42 14.06 11.63
C ARG A 30 0.70 15.35 10.85
N TYR A 31 1.15 16.41 11.53
CA TYR A 31 1.52 17.65 10.86
C TYR A 31 2.77 17.49 10.00
N GLY A 32 3.74 16.68 10.44
CA GLY A 32 4.92 16.32 9.66
C GLY A 32 4.54 15.63 8.35
N ARG A 33 3.63 14.65 8.40
CA ARG A 33 3.07 13.98 7.21
C ARG A 33 2.38 14.96 6.27
N ALA A 34 1.50 15.81 6.79
CA ALA A 34 0.81 16.81 6.00
C ALA A 34 1.78 17.80 5.31
N LEU A 35 2.86 18.19 6.00
CA LEU A 35 3.88 19.06 5.42
C LEU A 35 4.66 18.36 4.31
N ARG A 36 4.98 17.07 4.47
CA ARG A 36 5.64 16.26 3.43
C ARG A 36 4.73 16.09 2.22
N TYR A 37 3.44 15.83 2.44
CA TYR A 37 2.43 15.82 1.37
C TYR A 37 2.39 17.16 0.61
N ALA A 38 2.30 18.28 1.32
CA ALA A 38 2.26 19.62 0.71
C ALA A 38 3.55 19.98 -0.09
N ARG A 39 4.67 19.32 0.21
CA ARG A 39 5.96 19.50 -0.47
C ARG A 39 6.24 18.46 -1.54
N SER A 40 5.28 17.57 -1.84
CA SER A 40 5.47 16.44 -2.75
C SER A 40 6.64 15.53 -2.37
N ALA A 41 6.95 15.44 -1.07
CA ALA A 41 8.04 14.67 -0.50
C ALA A 41 7.53 13.51 0.38
N MET A 42 6.38 12.95 0.01
CA MET A 42 5.70 11.89 0.75
C MET A 42 6.37 10.55 0.49
N THR A 43 6.58 9.76 1.54
CA THR A 43 7.04 8.37 1.43
C THR A 43 5.85 7.41 1.24
N ALA A 44 6.11 6.16 0.84
CA ALA A 44 5.06 5.14 0.76
C ALA A 44 4.36 4.91 2.12
N ASP A 45 5.13 4.86 3.21
CA ASP A 45 4.57 4.72 4.57
C ASP A 45 3.64 5.86 4.95
N ASP A 46 3.98 7.10 4.58
CA ASP A 46 3.12 8.26 4.81
C ASP A 46 1.80 8.13 4.03
N ALA A 47 1.85 7.61 2.80
CA ALA A 47 0.69 7.39 1.95
C ALA A 47 -0.25 6.33 2.55
N HIS A 48 0.28 5.19 2.98
CA HIS A 48 -0.50 4.14 3.67
C HIS A 48 -1.17 4.68 4.93
N GLN A 49 -0.43 5.45 5.74
CA GLN A 49 -0.99 6.03 6.94
C GLN A 49 -2.12 7.04 6.64
N PHE A 50 -2.02 7.78 5.53
CA PHE A 50 -3.10 8.65 5.06
C PHE A 50 -4.34 7.88 4.62
N ILE A 51 -4.16 6.78 3.88
CA ILE A 51 -5.25 5.90 3.46
C ILE A 51 -6.01 5.39 4.68
N TYR A 52 -5.32 4.81 5.67
CA TYR A 52 -5.98 4.31 6.88
C TYR A 52 -6.71 5.40 7.68
N GLU A 53 -6.14 6.59 7.77
CA GLU A 53 -6.81 7.72 8.43
C GLU A 53 -8.05 8.19 7.65
N ALA A 54 -8.02 8.12 6.32
CA ALA A 54 -9.14 8.46 5.46
C ALA A 54 -10.26 7.42 5.55
N GLU A 55 -9.92 6.13 5.47
CA GLU A 55 -10.83 5.00 5.64
C GLU A 55 -11.57 5.08 6.98
N TYR A 56 -10.82 5.25 8.07
CA TYR A 56 -11.40 5.39 9.41
C TYR A 56 -12.41 6.55 9.50
N ARG A 57 -12.13 7.67 8.83
CA ARG A 57 -13.01 8.85 8.83
C ARG A 57 -14.20 8.71 7.89
N ALA A 58 -14.00 8.08 6.74
CA ALA A 58 -15.05 7.80 5.76
C ALA A 58 -16.00 6.70 6.27
N GLY A 59 -15.56 5.89 7.23
CA GLY A 59 -16.30 4.71 7.69
C GLY A 59 -16.29 3.58 6.67
N HIS A 60 -15.44 3.68 5.65
CA HIS A 60 -15.23 2.68 4.61
C HIS A 60 -13.84 2.08 4.82
N TYR A 61 -13.75 0.75 4.88
CA TYR A 61 -12.50 0.04 5.15
C TYR A 61 -12.28 -0.97 4.03
N SER A 62 -11.24 -0.78 3.23
CA SER A 62 -10.92 -1.77 2.21
C SER A 62 -10.37 -3.03 2.87
N LEU A 63 -11.02 -4.17 2.64
CA LEU A 63 -10.55 -5.48 3.10
C LEU A 63 -9.55 -6.12 2.11
N ALA A 64 -9.51 -5.59 0.89
CA ALA A 64 -8.79 -6.15 -0.24
C ALA A 64 -8.22 -4.99 -1.08
N ALA A 65 -6.92 -4.77 -0.97
CA ALA A 65 -6.18 -3.88 -1.87
C ALA A 65 -5.13 -4.72 -2.59
N PHE A 66 -4.87 -4.41 -3.86
CA PHE A 66 -3.71 -4.92 -4.57
C PHE A 66 -2.75 -3.75 -4.82
N THR A 67 -1.47 -4.04 -4.84
CA THR A 67 -0.39 -3.05 -4.92
C THR A 67 0.34 -3.15 -6.24
N VAL A 68 1.01 -2.06 -6.64
CA VAL A 68 1.91 -2.09 -7.81
C VAL A 68 3.01 -3.14 -7.62
N ALA A 69 3.47 -3.38 -6.39
CA ALA A 69 4.47 -4.41 -6.10
C ALA A 69 3.94 -5.82 -6.41
N GLU A 70 2.73 -6.15 -5.97
CA GLU A 70 2.11 -7.45 -6.27
C GLU A 70 1.87 -7.63 -7.77
N VAL A 71 1.50 -6.57 -8.49
CA VAL A 71 1.38 -6.59 -9.96
C VAL A 71 2.75 -6.81 -10.62
N MET A 72 3.79 -6.17 -10.10
CA MET A 72 5.16 -6.35 -10.60
C MET A 72 5.69 -7.75 -10.36
N ASP A 73 5.46 -8.31 -9.17
CA ASP A 73 5.89 -9.66 -8.81
C ASP A 73 5.17 -10.69 -9.71
N ALA A 74 3.86 -10.59 -9.85
CA ALA A 74 3.07 -11.48 -10.73
C ALA A 74 3.46 -11.33 -12.21
N ALA A 75 3.73 -10.10 -12.65
CA ALA A 75 4.17 -9.85 -14.01
C ALA A 75 5.60 -10.42 -14.25
N ALA A 76 6.47 -10.35 -13.25
CA ALA A 76 7.85 -10.86 -13.32
C ALA A 76 7.87 -12.39 -13.33
N GLU A 77 6.98 -13.03 -12.58
CA GLU A 77 6.74 -14.47 -12.65
C GLU A 77 6.24 -14.86 -14.05
N ARG A 78 5.33 -14.08 -14.64
CA ARG A 78 4.71 -14.42 -15.93
C ARG A 78 5.59 -14.16 -17.16
N TRP A 79 6.29 -13.03 -17.20
CA TRP A 79 7.04 -12.57 -18.39
C TRP A 79 8.53 -12.34 -18.14
N GLY A 80 8.99 -12.49 -16.90
CA GLY A 80 10.33 -12.07 -16.48
C GLY A 80 10.47 -10.57 -16.29
N ASN A 81 11.67 -10.16 -15.86
CA ASN A 81 12.01 -8.75 -15.69
C ASN A 81 12.31 -8.09 -17.05
N VAL A 82 11.32 -7.40 -17.61
CA VAL A 82 11.44 -6.66 -18.88
C VAL A 82 11.62 -5.15 -18.66
N PRO A 83 12.42 -4.45 -19.49
CA PRO A 83 12.54 -3.00 -19.42
C PRO A 83 11.19 -2.29 -19.68
N GLY A 84 10.80 -1.35 -18.83
CA GLY A 84 9.54 -0.58 -18.96
C GLY A 84 8.37 -1.13 -18.14
N MET A 85 8.50 -2.34 -17.60
CA MET A 85 7.48 -3.04 -16.81
C MET A 85 6.92 -2.24 -15.64
N GLN A 86 7.81 -1.57 -14.88
CA GLN A 86 7.40 -0.74 -13.74
C GLN A 86 6.43 0.38 -14.15
N ARG A 87 6.66 1.00 -15.31
CA ARG A 87 5.77 2.05 -15.81
C ARG A 87 4.39 1.46 -16.12
N TRP A 88 4.34 0.36 -16.87
CA TRP A 88 3.09 -0.29 -17.23
C TRP A 88 2.32 -0.79 -16.01
N ALA A 89 3.00 -1.35 -15.01
CA ALA A 89 2.37 -1.80 -13.77
C ALA A 89 1.75 -0.65 -12.98
N VAL A 90 2.43 0.49 -12.88
CA VAL A 90 1.88 1.70 -12.24
C VAL A 90 0.64 2.19 -12.97
N ASP A 91 0.71 2.32 -14.30
CA ASP A 91 -0.39 2.85 -15.11
C ASP A 91 -1.59 1.89 -15.12
N ALA A 92 -1.34 0.58 -15.16
CA ALA A 92 -2.36 -0.46 -15.10
C ALA A 92 -3.06 -0.48 -13.74
N ALA A 93 -2.29 -0.48 -12.64
CA ALA A 93 -2.85 -0.45 -11.29
C ALA A 93 -3.68 0.81 -11.04
N ALA A 94 -3.23 1.97 -11.51
CA ALA A 94 -3.98 3.22 -11.41
C ALA A 94 -5.33 3.14 -12.15
N ARG A 95 -5.34 2.55 -13.36
CA ARG A 95 -6.56 2.37 -14.15
C ARG A 95 -7.54 1.38 -13.53
N VAL A 96 -7.05 0.26 -13.02
CA VAL A 96 -7.89 -0.74 -12.33
C VAL A 96 -8.47 -0.16 -11.05
N SER A 97 -7.65 0.49 -10.22
CA SER A 97 -8.10 1.15 -8.99
C SER A 97 -9.22 2.17 -9.24
N GLY A 98 -9.13 2.93 -10.34
CA GLY A 98 -10.17 3.90 -10.72
C GLY A 98 -11.52 3.28 -11.14
N LYS A 99 -11.56 1.99 -11.50
CA LYS A 99 -12.76 1.27 -11.95
C LYS A 99 -13.28 0.22 -10.96
N TRP A 100 -12.39 -0.32 -10.12
CA TRP A 100 -12.68 -1.39 -9.15
C TRP A 100 -13.39 -0.91 -7.88
N ASN A 101 -13.83 0.35 -7.83
CA ASN A 101 -14.45 0.94 -6.65
C ASN A 101 -15.97 0.63 -6.55
N ASP A 102 -16.42 -0.48 -7.17
CA ASP A 102 -17.80 -0.95 -7.09
C ASP A 102 -17.89 -2.03 -6.00
N ASP A 103 -18.93 -1.96 -5.17
CA ASP A 103 -19.12 -2.64 -3.87
C ASP A 103 -19.23 -4.18 -3.97
N THR A 104 -18.86 -4.75 -5.11
CA THR A 104 -18.85 -6.18 -5.40
C THR A 104 -17.57 -6.82 -4.90
N SER A 105 -17.75 -7.85 -4.07
CA SER A 105 -16.76 -8.62 -3.33
C SER A 105 -15.77 -9.45 -4.19
N GLU A 106 -15.38 -8.97 -5.36
CA GLU A 106 -14.43 -9.67 -6.22
C GLU A 106 -13.00 -9.50 -5.66
N LEU A 107 -12.32 -10.65 -5.54
CA LEU A 107 -11.06 -10.84 -4.80
C LEU A 107 -9.90 -10.03 -5.41
N PRO A 108 -8.90 -9.62 -4.60
CA PRO A 108 -7.72 -8.88 -5.08
C PRO A 108 -6.98 -9.55 -6.25
N GLY A 109 -7.03 -10.88 -6.36
CA GLY A 109 -6.45 -11.62 -7.47
C GLY A 109 -7.06 -11.30 -8.84
N ALA A 110 -8.38 -11.04 -8.90
CA ALA A 110 -9.04 -10.66 -10.15
C ALA A 110 -8.64 -9.26 -10.61
N ALA A 111 -8.45 -8.33 -9.67
CA ALA A 111 -7.94 -7.00 -9.96
C ALA A 111 -6.48 -7.04 -10.45
N CYS A 112 -5.64 -7.90 -9.87
CA CYS A 112 -4.27 -8.11 -10.31
C CYS A 112 -4.22 -8.71 -11.73
N GLU A 113 -5.01 -9.76 -12.02
CA GLU A 113 -5.06 -10.36 -13.36
C GLU A 113 -5.53 -9.35 -14.41
N TRP A 114 -6.51 -8.51 -14.07
CA TRP A 114 -6.94 -7.43 -14.97
C TRP A 114 -5.84 -6.38 -15.19
N ALA A 115 -5.07 -6.05 -14.15
CA ALA A 115 -3.90 -5.18 -14.30
C ALA A 115 -2.86 -5.79 -15.25
N LEU A 116 -2.59 -7.10 -15.18
CA LEU A 116 -1.69 -7.80 -16.11
C LEU A 116 -2.19 -7.72 -17.56
N GLN A 117 -3.49 -7.89 -17.80
CA GLN A 117 -4.06 -7.73 -19.15
C GLN A 117 -3.85 -6.30 -19.69
N ILE A 118 -4.08 -5.28 -18.85
CA ILE A 118 -3.83 -3.89 -19.23
C ILE A 118 -2.33 -3.63 -19.47
N MET A 119 -1.45 -4.26 -18.70
CA MET A 119 -0.01 -4.17 -18.95
C MET A 119 0.37 -4.70 -20.33
N GLN A 120 -0.22 -5.82 -20.78
CA GLN A 120 0.00 -6.32 -22.14
C GLN A 120 -0.49 -5.32 -23.19
N GLU A 121 -1.66 -4.70 -23.00
CA GLU A 121 -2.18 -3.66 -23.91
C GLU A 121 -1.20 -2.48 -24.02
N TYR A 122 -0.65 -2.02 -22.89
CA TYR A 122 0.28 -0.89 -22.85
C TYR A 122 1.65 -1.23 -23.44
N ALA A 123 2.19 -2.41 -23.13
CA ALA A 123 3.42 -2.89 -23.74
C ALA A 123 3.26 -2.99 -25.27
N ALA A 124 2.15 -3.54 -25.75
CA ALA A 124 1.87 -3.64 -27.17
C ALA A 124 1.72 -2.26 -27.84
N ALA A 125 1.09 -1.29 -27.17
CA ALA A 125 1.02 0.09 -27.64
C ALA A 125 2.40 0.77 -27.73
N ASP A 126 3.34 0.37 -26.88
CA ASP A 126 4.75 0.79 -26.92
C ASP A 126 5.61 -0.05 -27.89
N GLY A 127 5.00 -1.01 -28.60
CA GLY A 127 5.69 -1.88 -29.57
C GLY A 127 6.47 -3.04 -28.93
N VAL A 128 6.24 -3.33 -27.64
CA VAL A 128 6.84 -4.46 -26.93
C VAL A 128 5.82 -5.60 -26.82
N GLN A 129 6.22 -6.79 -27.26
CA GLN A 129 5.43 -8.00 -27.06
C GLN A 129 5.92 -8.74 -25.82
N LEU A 130 5.05 -8.88 -24.82
CA LEU A 130 5.32 -9.69 -23.63
C LEU A 130 5.06 -11.16 -23.98
N VAL A 131 6.03 -12.01 -23.70
CA VAL A 131 5.97 -13.46 -23.97
C VAL A 131 6.01 -14.16 -22.62
N GLU A 132 5.09 -15.11 -22.42
CA GLU A 132 5.08 -15.92 -21.21
C GLU A 132 6.37 -16.74 -21.11
N GLN A 133 6.95 -16.83 -19.92
CA GLN A 133 8.06 -17.73 -19.70
C GLN A 133 7.51 -19.15 -19.61
N ASP A 134 7.98 -20.05 -20.47
CA ASP A 134 7.70 -21.47 -20.33
C ASP A 134 8.37 -21.98 -19.03
N GLU A 135 7.63 -22.70 -18.18
CA GLU A 135 8.13 -23.31 -16.93
C GLU A 135 9.06 -24.52 -17.16
N ASP A 136 9.87 -24.51 -18.21
CA ASP A 136 10.73 -25.63 -18.59
C ASP A 136 12.22 -25.25 -18.52
N ASP A 137 12.79 -25.32 -17.31
CA ASP A 137 14.23 -25.61 -17.10
C ASP A 137 14.49 -26.03 -15.63
N GLU A 138 13.73 -27.02 -15.13
CA GLU A 138 14.25 -27.88 -14.05
C GLU A 138 15.21 -28.90 -14.69
N GLY A 139 16.50 -28.70 -14.47
CA GLY A 139 17.59 -29.37 -15.16
C GLY A 139 17.58 -30.89 -15.05
N GLU A 140 17.67 -31.53 -16.21
CA GLU A 140 18.12 -32.91 -16.35
C GLU A 140 19.67 -32.90 -16.39
N GLU A 141 20.31 -32.90 -15.21
CA GLU A 141 21.75 -33.18 -15.11
C GLU A 141 22.03 -34.62 -15.57
N ALA A 142 22.79 -34.75 -16.65
CA ALA A 142 23.31 -35.99 -17.21
C ALA A 142 24.66 -36.41 -16.59
#